data_AF-A0A836CX19-F1
#
_entry.id   AF-A0A836CX19-F1
#
_cell.length_a   1.000
_cell.length_b   1.000
_cell.length_c   1.000
_cell.angle_alpha   90.00
_cell.angle_beta   90.00
_cell.angle_gamma   90.00
#
_symmetry.space_group_name_H-M   'P 1'
#
loop_
_entity.id
_entity.type
_entity.pdbx_description
1 polymer ?
#
loop_
_entity_poly.entity_id
_entity_poly.type
_entity_poly.pdbx_seq_one_letter_code
_entity_poly.pdbx_strand_id
1 'polypeptide(L)'
;MEPSKVEKFSTTDRGNGLRALAPLRPGELLFRSDPLAYTVSKGSRGVVCDRCLLGYVSLSPESKQCGVRYAGDVEGQFSPDSPGPWLH
;
A
#
# COMPACT_ATOMS: atom_id res chain seq x y z
N MET A 1 16.37 1.89 14.84
CA MET A 1 15.55 0.98 14.02
C MET A 1 15.40 -0.28 14.86
N GLU A 2 14.17 -0.70 15.16
CA GLU A 2 13.97 -1.94 15.93
C GLU A 2 14.62 -3.13 15.20
N PRO A 3 15.22 -4.09 15.92
CA PRO A 3 15.79 -5.27 15.31
C PRO A 3 14.70 -6.08 14.59
N SER A 4 15.01 -6.55 13.39
CA SER A 4 14.07 -7.35 12.59
C SER A 4 13.69 -8.63 13.34
N LYS A 5 12.40 -8.94 13.39
CA LYS A 5 11.86 -10.18 13.97
C LYS A 5 11.89 -11.35 12.99
N VAL A 6 12.26 -11.07 11.74
CA VAL A 6 12.34 -12.04 10.65
C VAL A 6 13.68 -11.93 9.92
N GLU A 7 14.13 -13.04 9.35
CA GLU A 7 15.34 -13.06 8.51
C GLU A 7 15.13 -13.89 7.25
N LYS A 8 15.95 -13.60 6.24
CA LYS A 8 16.02 -14.41 5.02
C LYS A 8 16.76 -15.72 5.32
N PHE A 9 16.26 -16.84 4.79
CA PHE A 9 16.92 -18.15 4.87
C PHE A 9 16.73 -18.94 3.57
N SER A 10 17.51 -20.01 3.39
CA SER A 10 17.33 -20.95 2.26
C SER A 10 16.41 -22.10 2.68
N THR A 11 15.34 -22.31 1.93
CA THR A 11 14.42 -23.45 2.08
C THR A 11 14.97 -24.69 1.40
N THR A 12 14.45 -25.86 1.77
CA THR A 12 14.91 -27.15 1.24
C THR A 12 14.57 -27.34 -0.24
N ASP A 13 13.44 -26.80 -0.71
CA ASP A 13 12.85 -27.11 -2.03
C ASP A 13 12.29 -25.88 -2.79
N ARG A 14 12.29 -24.67 -2.21
CA ARG A 14 11.62 -23.47 -2.77
C ARG A 14 12.50 -22.24 -2.93
N GLY A 15 13.82 -22.39 -2.82
CA GLY A 15 14.75 -21.27 -2.87
C GLY A 15 14.76 -20.47 -1.57
N ASN A 16 14.71 -19.14 -1.63
CA ASN A 16 14.76 -18.29 -0.43
C ASN A 16 13.40 -18.14 0.26
N GLY A 17 13.40 -18.05 1.58
CA GLY A 17 12.21 -17.76 2.40
C GLY A 17 12.49 -16.76 3.52
N LEU A 18 11.44 -16.43 4.28
CA LEU A 18 11.52 -15.66 5.53
C LEU A 18 11.18 -16.57 6.71
N ARG A 19 11.98 -16.51 7.79
CA ARG A 19 11.71 -17.24 9.04
C ARG A 19 11.72 -16.29 10.24
N ALA A 20 10.97 -16.65 11.28
CA ALA A 20 10.92 -15.89 12.53
C ALA A 20 12.19 -16.11 13.36
N LEU A 21 12.70 -15.03 13.95
CA LEU A 21 13.81 -15.04 14.91
C LEU A 21 13.34 -15.13 16.36
N ALA A 22 12.06 -14.86 16.63
CA ALA A 22 11.43 -14.90 17.94
C ALA A 22 9.97 -15.38 17.83
N PRO A 23 9.33 -15.81 18.94
CA PRO A 23 7.90 -16.14 18.96
C PRO A 23 7.04 -14.95 18.51
N LEU A 24 6.07 -15.20 17.64
CA LEU A 24 5.16 -14.19 17.08
C LEU A 24 3.76 -14.32 17.67
N ARG A 25 3.07 -13.20 17.87
CA ARG A 25 1.67 -13.17 18.30
C ARG A 25 0.72 -12.81 17.13
N PRO A 26 -0.53 -13.28 17.14
CA PRO A 26 -1.52 -12.85 16.15
C PRO A 26 -1.68 -11.32 16.13
N GLY A 27 -1.69 -10.72 14.93
CA GLY A 27 -1.79 -9.27 14.74
C GLY A 27 -0.46 -8.50 14.85
N GLU A 28 0.65 -9.18 15.13
CA GLU A 28 1.96 -8.53 15.24
C GLU A 28 2.50 -8.07 13.89
N LEU A 29 2.92 -6.80 13.79
CA LEU A 29 3.54 -6.24 12.60
C LEU A 29 4.98 -6.75 12.44
N LEU A 30 5.22 -7.54 11.38
CA LEU A 30 6.54 -8.14 11.11
C LEU A 30 7.42 -7.24 10.23
N PHE A 31 6.84 -6.63 9.20
CA PHE A 31 7.52 -5.76 8.24
C PHE A 31 6.52 -4.88 7.51
N ARG A 32 6.93 -3.67 7.12
CA ARG A 32 6.17 -2.76 6.24
C ARG A 32 7.16 -2.22 5.20
N SER A 33 6.69 -2.10 3.96
CA SER A 33 7.48 -1.52 2.86
C SER A 33 6.56 -0.78 1.91
N ASP A 34 7.06 0.32 1.39
CA ASP A 34 6.52 0.91 0.17
C ASP A 34 6.88 0.00 -1.02
N PRO A 35 6.03 -0.05 -2.06
CA PRO A 35 6.37 -0.77 -3.28
C PRO A 35 7.62 -0.16 -3.92
N LEU A 36 8.49 -0.99 -4.50
CA LEU A 36 9.62 -0.51 -5.30
C LEU A 36 9.12 0.36 -6.48
N ALA A 37 8.05 -0.10 -7.11
CA ALA A 37 7.25 0.63 -8.09
C ALA A 37 5.86 -0.02 -8.13
N TYR A 38 4.84 0.76 -8.51
CA TYR A 38 3.47 0.25 -8.68
C TYR A 38 2.71 1.09 -9.72
N THR A 39 1.62 0.52 -10.23
CA THR A 39 0.68 1.18 -11.13
C THR A 39 -0.71 0.59 -10.94
N VAL A 40 -1.75 1.33 -11.34
CA VAL A 40 -3.14 0.85 -11.28
C VAL A 40 -3.39 -0.27 -12.30
N SER A 41 -4.27 -1.20 -11.94
CA SER A 41 -4.71 -2.23 -12.88
C SER A 41 -5.52 -1.62 -14.04
N LYS A 42 -5.58 -2.33 -15.18
CA LYS A 42 -6.37 -1.90 -16.34
C LYS A 42 -7.84 -1.66 -16.00
N GLY A 43 -8.44 -2.49 -15.15
CA GLY A 43 -9.85 -2.39 -14.76
C GLY A 43 -10.15 -1.25 -13.77
N SER A 44 -9.13 -0.80 -13.03
CA SER A 44 -9.26 0.28 -12.05
C SER A 44 -8.79 1.64 -12.57
N ARG A 45 -8.16 1.67 -13.74
CA ARG A 45 -7.64 2.91 -14.34
C ARG A 45 -8.77 3.90 -14.60
N GLY A 46 -8.63 5.09 -14.03
CA GLY A 46 -9.66 6.13 -14.07
C GLY A 46 -10.77 5.95 -13.04
N VAL A 47 -10.83 4.87 -12.29
CA VAL A 47 -11.80 4.69 -11.19
C VAL A 47 -11.17 5.07 -9.85
N VAL A 48 -9.86 4.86 -9.70
CA VAL A 48 -9.09 5.21 -8.50
C VAL A 48 -7.97 6.20 -8.83
N CYS A 49 -7.42 6.83 -7.80
CA CYS A 49 -6.21 7.63 -7.91
C CYS A 49 -4.99 6.73 -8.19
N ASP A 50 -4.19 7.07 -9.20
CA ASP A 50 -2.99 6.33 -9.59
C ASP A 50 -1.91 6.29 -8.49
N ARG A 51 -1.96 7.22 -7.53
CA ARG A 51 -1.02 7.31 -6.41
C ARG A 51 -1.54 6.62 -5.15
N CYS A 52 -2.63 7.09 -4.55
CA CYS A 52 -3.09 6.53 -3.27
C CYS A 52 -3.97 5.29 -3.42
N LEU A 53 -4.35 4.90 -4.64
CA LEU A 53 -5.22 3.75 -4.96
C LEU A 53 -6.63 3.82 -4.32
N LEU A 54 -7.02 4.99 -3.80
CA LEU A 54 -8.34 5.24 -3.24
C LEU A 54 -9.32 5.66 -4.35
N GLY A 55 -10.58 5.22 -4.22
CA GLY A 55 -11.69 5.70 -5.03
C GLY A 55 -12.18 7.05 -4.51
N TYR A 56 -12.40 8.01 -5.41
CA TYR A 56 -12.95 9.32 -5.06
C TYR A 56 -14.21 9.60 -5.89
N VAL A 57 -15.21 10.23 -5.26
CA VAL A 57 -16.46 10.64 -5.91
C VAL A 57 -16.21 11.65 -7.04
N SER A 58 -15.15 12.47 -6.90
CA SER A 58 -14.68 13.41 -7.90
C SER A 58 -13.15 13.35 -8.01
N LEU A 59 -12.64 12.41 -8.81
CA LEU A 59 -11.26 12.46 -9.26
C LEU A 59 -11.10 13.68 -10.19
N SER A 60 -10.09 14.53 -9.96
CA SER A 60 -9.87 15.65 -10.87
C SER A 60 -9.45 15.09 -12.24
N PRO A 61 -10.11 15.53 -13.34
CA PRO A 61 -9.73 15.13 -14.69
C PRO A 61 -8.48 15.85 -15.20
N GLU A 62 -7.75 16.56 -14.34
CA GLU A 62 -6.54 17.31 -14.67
C GLU A 62 -5.33 16.39 -14.89
N SER A 63 -5.45 15.51 -15.88
CA SER A 63 -4.36 15.11 -16.76
C SER A 63 -4.93 14.72 -18.14
N LYS A 64 -5.58 15.67 -18.82
CA LYS A 64 -6.14 15.43 -20.18
C LYS A 64 -5.09 15.01 -21.22
N GLN A 65 -3.80 15.11 -20.91
CA GLN A 65 -2.69 14.66 -21.77
C GLN A 65 -2.40 13.14 -21.65
N CYS A 66 -2.67 12.50 -20.50
CA CYS A 66 -2.17 11.15 -20.19
C CYS A 66 -3.22 10.13 -19.71
N GLY A 67 -4.47 10.55 -19.43
CA GLY A 67 -5.54 9.64 -18.97
C GLY A 67 -5.33 9.07 -17.56
N VAL A 68 -4.47 9.72 -16.78
CA VAL A 68 -4.13 9.38 -15.39
C VAL A 68 -5.06 10.17 -14.46
N ARG A 69 -5.50 9.59 -13.35
CA ARG A 69 -6.33 10.32 -12.38
C ARG A 69 -5.64 10.41 -11.05
N TYR A 70 -5.64 11.61 -10.48
CA TYR A 70 -5.11 11.87 -9.16
C TYR A 70 -6.24 12.30 -8.23
N ALA A 71 -6.06 12.04 -6.93
CA ALA A 71 -6.86 12.70 -5.92
C ALA A 71 -6.59 14.21 -6.04
N GLY A 72 -7.64 15.01 -6.19
CA GLY A 72 -7.49 16.47 -6.06
C GLY A 72 -7.10 16.82 -4.62
N ASP A 73 -6.41 17.95 -4.44
CA ASP A 73 -6.16 18.51 -3.10
C ASP A 73 -7.52 18.83 -2.45
N VAL A 74 -7.99 17.94 -1.59
CA VAL A 74 -8.99 18.32 -0.60
C VAL A 74 -8.19 19.11 0.44
N GLU A 75 -8.33 20.44 0.47
CA GLU A 75 -7.92 21.21 1.65
C GLU A 75 -8.70 20.68 2.85
N GLY A 76 -8.11 19.72 3.55
CA GLY A 76 -8.81 18.89 4.53
C GLY A 76 -8.04 17.60 4.81
N GLN A 77 -6.96 17.74 5.58
CA GLN A 77 -6.25 16.70 6.34
C GLN A 77 -6.73 15.25 6.15
N PHE A 78 -6.12 14.51 5.23
CA PHE A 78 -5.98 13.06 5.37
C PHE A 78 -4.59 12.76 5.95
N SER A 79 -4.56 12.57 7.26
CA SER A 79 -3.38 12.06 7.95
C SER A 79 -3.18 10.58 7.60
N PRO A 80 -1.95 10.14 7.23
CA PRO A 80 -1.67 8.75 6.85
C PRO A 80 -1.84 7.75 8.00
N ASP A 81 -2.05 8.21 9.23
CA ASP A 81 -2.29 7.39 10.43
C ASP A 81 -3.76 7.35 10.89
N SER A 82 -4.69 7.93 10.13
CA SER A 82 -6.12 7.85 10.48
C SER A 82 -6.76 6.57 9.96
N PRO A 83 -7.37 5.71 10.80
CA PRO A 83 -8.17 4.61 10.32
C PRO A 83 -9.33 5.19 9.51
N GLY A 84 -9.38 4.85 8.22
CA GLY A 84 -10.46 5.26 7.34
C GLY A 84 -11.82 4.80 7.87
N PRO A 85 -12.93 5.39 7.38
CA PRO A 85 -14.27 5.27 7.97
C PRO A 85 -14.95 3.90 7.78
N TRP A 86 -14.19 2.81 7.64
CA TRP A 86 -14.69 1.46 7.35
C TRP A 86 -14.78 0.56 8.58
N LEU A 87 -15.21 1.11 9.71
CA LEU A 87 -15.65 0.34 10.88
C LEU A 87 -17.07 0.83 11.24
N HIS A 88 -18.06 0.11 10.72
CA HIS A 88 -19.42 0.10 11.27
C HIS A 88 -19.51 -1.01 12.32
#